data_AF-A0A965EYC7-F1
#
_entry.id   AF-A0A965EYC7-F1
#
_cell.length_a   1.000
_cell.length_b   1.000
_cell.length_c   1.000
_cell.angle_alpha   90.00
_cell.angle_beta   90.00
_cell.angle_gamma   90.00
#
_symmetry.space_group_name_H-M   'P 1'
#
loop_
_entity.id
_entity.type
_entity.pdbx_description
1 polymer ?
#
loop_
_entity_poly.entity_id
_entity_poly.type
_entity_poly.pdbx_seq_one_letter_code
_entity_poly.pdbx_strand_id
1 'polypeptide(L)'
;MTGMRHTFLCLAIALPILSACGGSDPLYNQFNSEADSVIGKAGYATSHNTRVMTEADYFGHELGVRFANDVETTINFAFNSAELDATAQ
;
A
#
# COMPACT_ATOMS: atom_id res chain seq x y z
N MET A 1 -37.74 -31.48 -35.02
CA MET A 1 -37.79 -30.19 -34.28
C MET A 1 -37.68 -30.34 -32.76
N THR A 2 -37.80 -31.54 -32.18
CA THR A 2 -37.69 -31.77 -30.74
C THR A 2 -36.24 -31.73 -30.24
N GLY A 3 -35.26 -32.22 -31.00
CA GLY A 3 -33.84 -32.24 -30.61
C GLY A 3 -33.24 -30.86 -30.29
N MET A 4 -33.49 -29.86 -31.16
CA MET A 4 -33.00 -28.47 -31.02
C MET A 4 -33.48 -27.80 -29.71
N ARG A 5 -34.70 -28.14 -29.24
CA ARG A 5 -35.26 -27.60 -27.99
C ARG A 5 -34.59 -28.18 -26.74
N HIS A 6 -34.13 -29.43 -26.79
CA HIS A 6 -33.41 -30.06 -25.69
C HIS A 6 -31.96 -29.58 -25.61
N THR A 7 -31.31 -29.36 -26.75
CA THR A 7 -29.94 -28.80 -26.79
C THR A 7 -29.89 -27.39 -26.23
N PHE A 8 -30.88 -26.54 -26.56
CA PHE A 8 -30.99 -25.20 -25.99
C PHE A 8 -31.21 -25.21 -24.47
N LEU A 9 -32.00 -26.16 -23.97
CA LEU A 9 -32.31 -26.28 -22.54
C LEU A 9 -31.10 -26.78 -21.74
N CYS A 10 -30.32 -27.73 -22.27
CA CYS A 10 -29.06 -28.15 -21.68
C CYS A 10 -28.02 -27.01 -21.65
N LEU A 11 -27.91 -26.24 -22.73
CA LEU A 11 -26.97 -25.12 -22.80
C LEU A 11 -27.33 -24.02 -21.80
N ALA A 12 -28.62 -23.70 -21.66
CA ALA A 12 -29.11 -22.69 -20.72
C ALA A 12 -28.83 -23.04 -19.25
N ILE A 13 -28.75 -24.33 -18.91
CA ILE A 13 -28.44 -24.80 -17.55
C ILE A 13 -26.93 -24.93 -17.32
N ALA A 14 -26.15 -25.30 -18.35
CA ALA A 14 -24.71 -25.49 -18.22
C ALA A 14 -23.92 -24.19 -17.96
N LEU A 15 -24.34 -23.09 -18.59
CA LEU A 15 -23.69 -21.76 -18.46
C LEU A 15 -23.66 -21.21 -17.02
N PRO A 16 -24.78 -21.16 -16.26
CA PRO A 16 -24.75 -20.65 -14.89
C PRO A 16 -23.95 -21.55 -13.93
N ILE A 17 -23.94 -22.87 -14.16
CA ILE A 17 -23.18 -23.83 -13.33
C ILE A 17 -21.67 -23.59 -13.48
N LEU A 18 -21.18 -23.32 -14.70
CA LEU A 18 -19.77 -22.98 -14.92
C LEU A 18 -19.39 -21.63 -14.29
N SER A 19 -20.30 -20.65 -14.31
CA SER A 19 -20.03 -19.34 -13.68
C SER A 19 -19.91 -19.40 -12.16
N ALA A 20 -20.45 -20.44 -11.51
CA ALA A 20 -20.36 -20.62 -10.06
C ALA A 20 -18.95 -21.05 -9.58
N CYS A 21 -18.07 -21.48 -10.48
CA CYS A 21 -16.70 -21.89 -10.13
C CYS A 21 -15.76 -20.69 -9.87
N GLY A 22 -16.14 -19.48 -10.30
CA GLY A 22 -15.44 -18.23 -9.96
C GLY A 22 -16.25 -17.44 -8.94
N GLY A 23 -15.98 -17.63 -7.64
CA GLY A 23 -16.70 -16.95 -6.58
C GLY A 23 -16.59 -15.42 -6.70
N SER A 24 -17.69 -14.68 -6.65
CA SER A 24 -17.66 -13.21 -6.72
C SER A 24 -17.20 -12.55 -5.41
N ASP A 25 -16.96 -13.34 -4.35
CA ASP A 25 -16.52 -12.84 -3.06
C ASP A 25 -15.04 -12.39 -3.13
N PRO A 26 -14.74 -11.10 -2.91
CA PRO A 26 -13.38 -10.58 -2.95
C PRO A 26 -12.45 -11.30 -1.97
N LEU A 27 -12.96 -11.79 -0.83
CA LEU A 27 -12.17 -12.40 0.23
C LEU A 27 -11.77 -13.84 -0.11
N TYR A 28 -12.70 -14.62 -0.64
CA TYR A 28 -12.43 -16.02 -1.01
C TYR A 28 -11.75 -16.15 -2.37
N ASN A 29 -11.84 -15.14 -3.24
CA ASN A 29 -11.24 -15.16 -4.56
C ASN A 29 -9.91 -14.37 -4.66
N GLN A 30 -9.30 -14.04 -3.51
CA GLN A 30 -8.03 -13.29 -3.42
C GLN A 30 -6.89 -13.90 -4.24
N PHE A 31 -6.84 -15.23 -4.36
CA PHE A 31 -5.81 -15.94 -5.12
C PHE A 31 -5.82 -15.64 -6.63
N ASN A 32 -6.95 -15.17 -7.18
CA ASN A 32 -7.09 -14.75 -8.58
C ASN A 32 -6.80 -13.26 -8.80
N SER A 33 -6.40 -12.56 -7.74
CA SER A 33 -6.11 -11.13 -7.77
C SER A 33 -4.75 -10.84 -7.18
N GLU A 34 -4.20 -9.70 -7.54
CA GLU A 34 -3.01 -9.13 -6.91
C GLU A 34 -3.16 -8.98 -5.38
N ALA A 35 -2.05 -9.16 -4.66
CA ALA A 35 -2.01 -8.97 -3.21
C ALA A 35 -2.53 -7.57 -2.87
N ASP A 36 -3.33 -7.47 -1.81
CA ASP A 36 -3.94 -6.22 -1.35
C ASP A 36 -5.07 -5.64 -2.24
N SER A 37 -5.56 -6.39 -3.24
CA SER A 37 -6.70 -5.98 -4.08
C SER A 37 -7.97 -5.69 -3.27
N VAL A 38 -8.21 -6.45 -2.20
CA VAL A 38 -9.40 -6.33 -1.34
C VAL A 38 -9.39 -5.07 -0.48
N ILE A 39 -8.20 -4.61 -0.08
CA ILE A 39 -8.07 -3.37 0.70
C ILE A 39 -7.64 -2.16 -0.17
N GLY A 40 -7.53 -2.36 -1.49
CA GLY A 40 -7.30 -1.30 -2.47
C GLY A 40 -5.88 -0.73 -2.49
N LYS A 41 -4.87 -1.48 -2.03
CA LYS A 41 -3.48 -1.00 -1.91
C LYS A 41 -2.47 -1.84 -2.69
N ALA A 42 -2.96 -2.61 -3.67
CA ALA A 42 -2.11 -3.39 -4.55
C ALA A 42 -1.03 -2.50 -5.19
N GLY A 43 0.23 -2.89 -5.08
CA GLY A 43 1.38 -2.13 -5.60
C GLY A 43 1.78 -0.88 -4.80
N TYR A 44 1.09 -0.54 -3.71
CA TYR A 44 1.43 0.64 -2.91
C TYR A 44 2.84 0.52 -2.31
N ALA A 45 3.19 -0.63 -1.73
CA ALA A 45 4.52 -0.89 -1.19
C ALA A 45 5.62 -0.76 -2.26
N THR A 46 5.40 -1.32 -3.45
CA THR A 46 6.34 -1.19 -4.57
C THR A 46 6.49 0.27 -5.00
N SER A 47 5.38 0.97 -5.24
CA SER A 47 5.42 2.37 -5.64
C SER A 47 6.10 3.26 -4.59
N HIS A 48 5.82 3.03 -3.31
CA HIS A 48 6.46 3.73 -2.21
C HIS A 48 7.98 3.46 -2.16
N ASN A 49 8.38 2.19 -2.18
CA ASN A 49 9.80 1.81 -2.14
C ASN A 49 10.56 2.33 -3.37
N THR A 50 9.94 2.28 -4.56
CA THR A 50 10.53 2.87 -5.76
C THR A 50 10.79 4.36 -5.55
N ARG A 51 9.81 5.11 -5.05
CA ARG A 51 10.00 6.55 -4.79
C ARG A 51 11.07 6.82 -3.75
N VAL A 52 11.08 6.08 -2.64
CA VAL A 52 12.14 6.20 -1.61
C VAL A 52 13.53 5.94 -2.22
N MET A 53 13.64 4.96 -3.13
CA MET A 53 14.91 4.62 -3.76
C MET A 53 15.33 5.55 -4.91
N THR A 54 14.38 6.14 -5.65
CA THR A 54 14.69 6.99 -6.81
C THR A 54 14.71 8.49 -6.48
N GLU A 55 13.99 8.92 -5.45
CA GLU A 55 13.82 10.32 -5.05
C GLU A 55 14.58 10.61 -3.74
N ALA A 56 15.81 10.10 -3.61
CA ALA A 56 16.59 10.20 -2.37
C ALA A 56 16.78 11.65 -1.87
N ASP A 57 16.94 12.61 -2.79
CA ASP A 57 17.09 14.03 -2.45
C ASP A 57 15.83 14.63 -1.79
N TYR A 58 14.64 14.23 -2.26
CA TYR A 58 13.37 14.68 -1.69
C TYR A 58 13.24 14.22 -0.23
N PHE A 59 13.50 12.94 0.03
CA PHE A 59 13.45 12.39 1.38
C PHE A 59 14.57 12.96 2.26
N GLY A 60 15.75 13.19 1.72
CA GLY A 60 16.85 13.85 2.44
C GLY A 60 16.50 15.29 2.85
N HIS A 61 15.87 16.05 1.96
CA HIS A 61 15.44 17.42 2.26
C HIS A 61 14.33 17.44 3.33
N GLU A 62 13.30 16.60 3.19
CA GLU A 62 12.20 16.51 4.15
C GLU A 62 12.70 16.11 5.56
N LEU A 63 13.64 15.15 5.64
CA LEU A 63 14.27 14.77 6.90
C LEU A 63 15.13 15.91 7.47
N GLY A 64 15.86 16.65 6.64
CA GLY A 64 16.63 17.81 7.06
C GLY A 64 15.76 18.93 7.63
N VAL A 65 14.60 19.18 7.01
CA VAL A 65 13.61 20.14 7.51
C VAL A 65 13.07 19.68 8.86
N ARG A 66 12.69 18.41 9.01
CA ARG A 66 12.22 17.88 10.31
C ARG A 66 13.29 17.97 11.39
N PHE A 67 14.52 17.57 11.07
CA PHE A 67 15.65 17.69 12.00
C PHE A 67 15.83 19.13 12.46
N ALA A 68 15.76 20.11 11.56
CA ALA A 68 15.88 21.52 11.92
C ALA A 68 14.71 22.06 12.77
N ASN A 69 13.53 21.43 12.69
CA ASN A 69 12.38 21.78 13.54
C ASN A 69 12.43 21.11 14.92
N ASP A 70 12.89 19.85 14.96
CA ASP A 70 12.83 19.03 16.17
C ASP A 70 14.10 19.11 17.02
N VAL A 71 15.24 19.50 16.42
CA VAL A 71 16.53 19.60 17.09
C VAL A 71 16.96 21.06 17.15
N GLU A 72 17.12 21.57 18.37
CA GLU A 72 17.73 22.86 18.63
C GLU A 72 19.12 22.92 17.99
N THR A 73 19.29 23.74 16.96
CA THR A 73 20.55 23.81 16.19
C THR A 73 21.64 24.62 16.88
N THR A 74 21.32 25.27 18.00
CA THR A 74 22.22 26.15 18.74
C THR A 74 22.29 25.73 20.19
N ILE A 75 23.49 25.40 20.66
CA ILE A 75 23.74 25.15 22.08
C ILE A 75 24.06 26.48 22.75
N ASN A 76 23.31 26.84 23.78
CA ASN A 76 23.55 28.04 24.58
C ASN A 76 24.26 27.68 25.89
N PHE A 77 25.40 28.32 26.15
CA PHE A 77 26.11 28.21 27.43
C PHE A 77 25.90 29.49 28.25
N ALA A 78 25.64 29.36 29.55
CA ALA A 78 25.67 30.50 30.46
C ALA A 78 27.10 31.08 30.56
N PHE A 79 27.21 32.37 30.84
CA PHE A 79 28.52 33.04 30.96
C PHE A 79 29.41 32.33 31.99
N ASN A 80 30.61 31.94 31.55
CA ASN A 80 31.61 31.21 32.36
C ASN A 80 31.15 29.82 32.86
N SER A 81 30.28 29.12 32.10
CA SER A 81 29.89 27.73 32.36
C SER A 81 30.13 26.83 31.15
N ALA A 82 30.43 25.56 31.40
CA ALA A 82 30.56 24.51 30.39
C ALA A 82 29.48 23.41 30.56
N GLU A 83 28.49 23.63 31.41
CA GLU A 83 27.38 22.71 31.60
C GLU A 83 26.42 22.77 30.41
N LEU A 84 26.02 21.60 29.91
CA LEU A 84 25.02 21.44 28.85
C LEU A 84 23.62 21.62 29.43
N ASP A 85 22.79 22.39 28.73
CA ASP A 85 21.37 22.55 29.06
C ASP A 85 20.64 21.19 29.11
N ALA A 86 19.57 21.11 29.91
CA ALA A 86 18.80 19.89 30.10
C ALA A 86 18.15 19.36 28.81
N THR A 87 17.93 20.21 27.80
CA THR A 87 17.45 19.78 26.48
C THR A 87 18.57 19.34 25.53
N ALA A 88 19.83 19.54 25.92
CA ALA A 88 21.03 19.26 25.14
C ALA A 88 21.89 18.08 25.68
N GLN A 89 21.35 17.28 26.61
CA GLN A 89 21.99 16.07 27.16
C GLN A 89 21.68 14.79 26.36
#